data_AF-A0A662LUK2-F1
#
_entry.id   AF-A0A662LUK2-F1
#
_cell.length_a   1.000
_cell.length_b   1.000
_cell.length_c   1.000
_cell.angle_alpha   90.00
_cell.angle_beta   90.00
_cell.angle_gamma   90.00
#
_symmetry.space_group_name_H-M   'P 1'
#
loop_
_entity.id
_entity.type
_entity.pdbx_description
1 polymer ?
#
loop_
_entity_poly.entity_id
_entity_poly.type
_entity_poly.pdbx_seq_one_letter_code
_entity_poly.pdbx_strand_id
1 'polypeptide(L)' 'MVLAQNELNSHLYKSANILRGSIDSSEYKQYIFGMLFLKRLSDQFDENV' A
#
# COMPACT_ATOMS: atom_id res chain seq x y z
N MET A 1 -14.67 -6.97 9.53
CA MET A 1 -15.57 -6.79 8.37
C MET A 1 -14.67 -6.62 7.15
N VAL A 2 -14.73 -7.53 6.19
CA VAL A 2 -13.89 -7.48 4.99
C VAL A 2 -14.52 -6.48 4.02
N LEU A 3 -13.77 -5.46 3.58
CA LEU A 3 -14.27 -4.50 2.60
C LEU A 3 -14.50 -5.20 1.25
N ALA A 4 -15.49 -4.75 0.49
CA ALA A 4 -15.62 -5.16 -0.90
C ALA A 4 -14.37 -4.72 -1.68
N GLN A 5 -13.92 -5.51 -2.66
CA GLN A 5 -12.67 -5.26 -3.39
C GLN A 5 -12.56 -3.83 -3.93
N ASN A 6 -13.65 -3.29 -4.48
CA ASN A 6 -13.68 -1.93 -5.02
C ASN A 6 -13.53 -0.86 -3.94
N GLU A 7 -14.12 -1.10 -2.77
CA GLU A 7 -14.05 -0.18 -1.64
C GLU A 7 -12.63 -0.17 -1.03
N LEU A 8 -12.02 -1.36 -0.90
CA LEU A 8 -10.64 -1.50 -0.48
C LEU A 8 -9.68 -0.78 -1.44
N ASN A 9 -9.84 -0.98 -2.75
CA ASN A 9 -9.03 -0.31 -3.76
C ASN A 9 -9.18 1.21 -3.69
N SER A 10 -10.41 1.71 -3.56
CA SER A 10 -10.68 3.14 -3.43
C SER A 10 -10.05 3.72 -2.15
N HIS A 11 -10.16 3.00 -1.03
CA HIS A 11 -9.60 3.42 0.24
C HIS A 11 -8.06 3.50 0.18
N LEU A 12 -7.40 2.45 -0.31
CA LEU A 12 -5.94 2.42 -0.46
C LEU A 12 -5.44 3.50 -1.42
N TYR A 13 -6.16 3.74 -2.53
CA TYR A 13 -5.82 4.80 -3.48
C TYR A 13 -5.91 6.20 -2.86
N LYS A 14 -6.96 6.47 -2.07
CA LYS A 14 -7.10 7.73 -1.32
C LYS A 14 -5.96 7.93 -0.32
N SER A 15 -5.61 6.88 0.43
CA SER A 15 -4.50 6.92 1.38
C SER A 15 -3.16 7.17 0.68
N ALA A 16 -2.92 6.52 -0.45
CA ALA A 16 -1.73 6.75 -1.27
C ALA A 16 -1.64 8.19 -1.77
N ASN A 17 -2.77 8.80 -2.18
CA ASN A 17 -2.79 10.20 -2.60
C ASN A 17 -2.46 11.17 -1.45
N ILE A 18 -2.92 10.89 -0.23
CA ILE A 18 -2.58 11.68 0.96
C ILE A 18 -1.08 11.58 1.26
N LEU A 19 -0.55 10.36 1.29
CA LEU A 19 0.85 10.09 1.64
C LEU A 19 1.84 10.56 0.58
N ARG A 20 1.44 10.58 -0.70
CA ARG A 20 2.26 11.09 -1.79
C ARG A 20 2.52 12.60 -1.68
N GLY A 21 1.55 13.35 -1.17
CA GLY A 21 1.60 14.81 -1.16
C GLY A 21 1.88 15.39 -2.55
N SER A 22 2.93 16.20 -2.66
CA SER A 22 3.33 16.89 -3.90
C SER A 22 4.20 16.07 -4.86
N ILE A 23 4.56 14.83 -4.51
CA ILE A 23 5.42 13.97 -5.33
C ILE A 23 4.66 13.51 -6.57
N ASP A 24 5.32 13.46 -7.73
CA ASP A 24 4.68 12.90 -8.92
C ASP A 24 4.38 11.40 -8.74
N SER A 25 3.27 10.95 -9.34
CA SER A 25 2.88 9.53 -9.31
C SER A 25 3.98 8.58 -9.81
N SER A 26 4.75 8.99 -10.82
CA SER A 26 5.79 8.14 -11.41
C SER A 26 7.01 7.95 -10.49
N GLU A 27 7.27 8.90 -9.59
CA GLU A 27 8.32 8.81 -8.58
C GLU A 27 7.81 8.12 -7.31
N TYR A 28 6.60 8.46 -6.86
CA TYR A 28 5.98 7.91 -5.66
C TYR A 28 5.86 6.37 -5.70
N LYS A 29 5.64 5.80 -6.89
CA LYS A 29 5.54 4.36 -7.09
C LYS A 29 6.76 3.60 -6.55
N GLN A 30 7.96 4.18 -6.64
CA GLN A 30 9.19 3.51 -6.20
C GLN A 30 9.22 3.36 -4.67
N TYR A 31 8.73 4.36 -3.94
CA TYR A 31 8.68 4.35 -2.48
C TYR A 31 7.58 3.43 -1.95
N ILE A 32 6.36 3.54 -2.52
CA ILE A 32 5.23 2.74 -2.04
C ILE A 32 5.42 1.26 -2.34
N PHE A 33 6.02 0.88 -3.47
CA PHE A 33 6.32 -0.52 -3.76
C PHE A 33 7.36 -1.10 -2.80
N GLY A 34 8.39 -0.34 -2.42
CA GLY A 34 9.34 -0.77 -1.40
C GLY A 34 8.66 -1.06 -0.05
N MET A 35 7.77 -0.18 0.39
CA MET A 35 7.02 -0.39 1.63
C MET A 35 6.03 -1.56 1.56
N LEU A 36 5.29 -1.71 0.45
CA LEU A 36 4.36 -2.83 0.26
C LEU A 36 5.10 -4.17 0.21
N PHE A 37 6.26 -4.21 -0.42
CA PHE A 37 7.11 -5.40 -0.44
C PHE A 37 7.58 -5.76 0.97
N LEU A 38 8.06 -4.78 1.74
CA LEU A 38 8.48 -5.00 3.13
C LEU A 38 7.31 -5.48 4.01
N LYS A 39 6.13 -4.86 3.88
CA LYS A 39 4.93 -5.30 4.59
C LYS A 39 4.59 -6.76 4.24
N ARG A 40 4.60 -7.13 2.96
CA ARG A 40 4.32 -8.50 2.53
C ARG A 40 5.34 -9.50 3.08
N LEU A 41 6.62 -9.14 3.13
CA LEU A 41 7.65 -9.98 3.74
C LEU A 41 7.43 -10.15 5.25
N SER A 42 7.13 -9.05 5.95
CA SER A 42 6.80 -9.09 7.38
C SER A 42 5.59 -9.97 7.65
N ASP A 43 4.52 -9.82 6.86
CA ASP A 43 3.30 -10.63 7.01
C ASP A 43 3.58 -12.11 6.78
N GLN A 44 4.39 -12.47 5.79
CA GLN A 44 4.81 -13.85 5.58
C GLN A 44 5.66 -14.38 6.73
N PHE A 45 6.54 -13.56 7.29
CA PHE A 45 7.35 -13.97 8.42
C PHE A 45 6.44 -14.28 9.62
N ASP A 46 5.53 -13.36 9.97
CA ASP A 46 4.60 -13.53 11.09
C ASP A 46 3.62 -14.71 10.88
N GLU A 47 3.24 -15.02 9.64
CA GLU A 47 2.38 -16.18 9.31
C GLU A 47 3.09 -17.53 9.45
N ASN A 48 4.43 -17.58 9.34
CA ASN A 48 5.22 -18.81 9.33
C ASN A 48 6.04 -19.02 10.63
N VAL A 49 5.81 -18.21 11.65
CA VAL A 49 6.40 -18.31 13.01
C VAL A 49 5.34 -18.84 13.97
#